data_AF-A0A831Y0W4-F1
#
_entry.id   AF-A0A831Y0W4-F1
#
_cell.length_a   1.000
_cell.length_b   1.000
_cell.length_c   1.000
_cell.angle_alpha   90.00
_cell.angle_beta   90.00
_cell.angle_gamma   90.00
#
_symmetry.space_group_name_H-M   'P 1'
#
loop_
_entity.id
_entity.type
_entity.pdbx_description
1 polymer ?
#
loop_
_entity_poly.entity_id
_entity_poly.type
_entity_poly.pdbx_seq_one_letter_code
_entity_poly.pdbx_strand_id
1 'polypeptide(L)'
;MQLKCISLFLVRGTVVASLLLGITCTGFEAKAQGEKGTPPALSEKVLNQIKLLGEEKHSRTAAQRKMSSHLVHAVKQRRGDPALRQLSSLDSMVRVAADDTVPVDIKAAVSYQLLEEIMALGGTVINSHEEYESIRARLPLEATEILAARDDVRSISQAWRPFLRKADTSEGDIAHGADIVRSKYSFTGKNVLTGEGIRVGVLSDSVDHLAYVQSLGDLPGVTVLAHPDPLNCDPGCSGEGTAMLEIIHDLAPDAELYFATAWNGQDSFAANIIALANAGCDIIVDDVGYLDESPFQDDVISQAVNAVTSQGVLYFSAAGNAGNLNDGTSGVWEGDYRGMFIEVDGGFAEVHDFGGLDFANRITLDAGCYTLFWSDPLGASNNDYDLYLLDPTGTTI
;
A
#
# COMPACT_ATOMS: atom_id res chain seq x y z
N MET A 1 28.41 23.43 15.83
CA MET A 1 27.60 22.84 14.74
C MET A 1 28.52 22.18 13.72
N GLN A 2 28.78 20.89 13.90
CA GLN A 2 29.27 20.01 12.83
C GLN A 2 28.55 18.67 13.00
N LEU A 3 27.44 18.49 12.28
CA LEU A 3 26.92 17.15 12.03
C LEU A 3 27.92 16.45 11.11
N LYS A 4 28.49 15.34 11.56
CA LYS A 4 29.10 14.35 10.66
C LYS A 4 28.15 13.17 10.59
N CYS A 5 27.33 13.13 9.54
CA CYS A 5 26.78 11.86 9.06
C CYS A 5 27.98 11.00 8.61
N ILE A 6 28.42 10.08 9.46
CA ILE A 6 29.44 9.10 9.10
C ILE A 6 28.74 8.00 8.31
N SER A 7 28.65 8.18 6.99
CA SER A 7 28.26 7.10 6.07
C SER A 7 29.45 6.17 5.89
N LEU A 8 29.53 5.08 6.68
CA LEU A 8 30.50 4.02 6.45
C LEU A 8 29.83 2.80 5.81
N PHE A 9 30.16 2.56 4.54
CA PHE A 9 29.91 1.28 3.88
C PHE A 9 30.94 0.25 4.34
N LEU A 10 30.50 -0.89 4.88
CA LEU A 10 31.27 -2.13 4.81
C LEU A 10 30.37 -3.37 4.80
N VAL A 11 30.87 -4.38 4.09
CA VAL A 11 30.12 -5.43 3.38
C VAL A 11 30.43 -6.81 3.97
N ARG A 12 29.35 -7.62 4.08
CA ARG A 12 29.22 -9.11 4.01
C ARG A 12 29.43 -10.03 5.23
N GLY A 13 28.39 -10.84 5.45
CA GLY A 13 28.41 -12.29 5.77
C GLY A 13 27.78 -12.62 7.13
N THR A 14 26.85 -13.58 7.33
CA THR A 14 26.51 -14.79 6.58
C THR A 14 25.09 -15.28 6.96
N VAL A 15 24.43 -15.94 6.01
CA VAL A 15 23.15 -16.67 6.11
C VAL A 15 23.25 -17.89 7.05
N VAL A 16 22.23 -18.10 7.89
CA VAL A 16 21.87 -19.44 8.38
C VAL A 16 20.37 -19.65 8.19
N ALA A 17 20.02 -20.57 7.29
CA ALA A 17 18.69 -21.11 7.14
C ALA A 17 18.39 -22.09 8.28
N SER A 18 17.15 -22.11 8.78
CA SER A 18 16.61 -23.23 9.52
C SER A 18 15.14 -23.43 9.14
N LEU A 19 14.92 -24.59 8.51
CA LEU A 19 13.63 -25.11 8.10
C LEU A 19 12.95 -25.75 9.31
N LEU A 20 11.67 -25.44 9.56
CA LEU A 20 10.78 -26.34 10.31
C LEU A 20 9.33 -26.15 9.85
N LEU A 21 8.83 -27.22 9.21
CA LEU A 21 7.45 -27.45 8.83
C LEU A 21 6.55 -27.54 10.08
N GLY A 22 5.31 -27.05 9.99
CA GLY A 22 4.26 -27.37 10.96
C GLY A 22 2.98 -26.55 10.81
N ILE A 23 2.06 -27.05 9.99
CA ILE A 23 0.71 -26.55 9.70
C ILE A 23 -0.17 -26.48 10.96
N THR A 24 -0.93 -25.40 11.15
CA THR A 24 -2.41 -25.44 11.31
C THR A 24 -3.03 -24.08 11.04
N CYS A 25 -3.96 -24.08 10.08
CA CYS A 25 -4.85 -23.00 9.71
C CYS A 25 -6.10 -23.08 10.59
N THR A 26 -6.47 -22.01 11.31
CA THR A 26 -7.85 -21.75 11.74
C THR A 26 -8.04 -20.26 11.99
N GLY A 27 -8.99 -19.63 11.30
CA GLY A 27 -9.49 -18.30 11.69
C GLY A 27 -9.92 -17.35 10.58
N PHE A 28 -10.51 -17.82 9.46
CA PHE A 28 -11.31 -16.94 8.62
C PHE A 28 -12.68 -16.75 9.30
N GLU A 29 -12.93 -15.57 9.88
CA GLU A 29 -14.29 -15.18 10.27
C GLU A 29 -15.09 -14.81 9.00
N ALA A 30 -15.89 -15.76 8.53
CA ALA A 30 -16.93 -15.48 7.54
C ALA A 30 -18.14 -14.83 8.24
N LYS A 31 -18.23 -13.49 8.20
CA LYS A 31 -19.49 -12.79 8.50
C LYS A 31 -20.42 -12.85 7.29
N ALA A 32 -21.22 -13.91 7.20
CA ALA A 32 -22.52 -13.91 6.53
C ALA A 32 -23.28 -15.22 6.85
N GLN A 33 -24.04 -15.24 7.95
CA GLN A 33 -25.16 -16.19 8.07
C GLN A 33 -26.42 -15.48 7.60
N GLY A 34 -26.81 -15.69 6.35
CA GLY A 34 -28.18 -15.42 5.93
C GLY A 34 -29.13 -16.31 6.73
N GLU A 35 -30.20 -15.73 7.27
CA GLU A 35 -31.25 -16.47 7.97
C GLU A 35 -31.76 -17.61 7.07
N LYS A 36 -31.69 -18.85 7.58
CA LYS A 36 -32.27 -20.02 6.89
C LYS A 36 -33.80 -19.94 6.96
N GLY A 37 -34.40 -19.17 6.05
CA GLY A 37 -35.82 -19.26 5.75
C GLY A 37 -36.17 -20.59 5.07
N THR A 38 -37.46 -20.95 5.08
CA THR A 38 -37.98 -22.08 4.33
C THR A 38 -37.63 -21.91 2.83
N PRO A 39 -37.01 -22.91 2.16
CA PRO A 39 -36.67 -22.78 0.76
C PRO A 39 -37.94 -22.48 -0.07
N PRO A 40 -37.94 -21.41 -0.88
CA PRO A 40 -39.08 -21.14 -1.75
C PRO A 40 -39.28 -22.30 -2.73
N ALA A 41 -40.54 -22.68 -2.97
CA ALA A 41 -40.87 -23.67 -3.98
C ALA A 41 -40.50 -23.14 -5.38
N LEU A 42 -39.78 -23.93 -6.17
CA LEU A 42 -39.42 -23.59 -7.54
C LEU A 42 -40.67 -23.59 -8.43
N SER A 43 -40.81 -22.59 -9.30
CA SER A 43 -41.90 -22.58 -10.28
C SER A 43 -41.71 -23.67 -11.34
N GLU A 44 -42.80 -24.10 -11.97
CA GLU A 44 -42.75 -25.05 -13.10
C GLU A 44 -41.85 -24.57 -14.24
N LYS A 45 -41.80 -23.25 -14.48
CA LYS A 45 -40.91 -22.64 -15.45
C LYS A 45 -39.43 -22.89 -15.11
N VAL A 46 -39.04 -22.69 -13.84
CA VAL A 46 -37.66 -22.93 -13.38
C VAL A 46 -37.31 -24.41 -13.44
N LEU A 47 -38.23 -25.29 -13.03
CA LEU A 47 -38.03 -26.74 -13.13
C LEU A 47 -37.82 -27.20 -14.59
N ASN A 48 -38.59 -26.64 -15.52
CA ASN A 48 -38.42 -26.93 -16.95
C ASN A 48 -37.07 -26.41 -17.49
N GLN A 49 -36.64 -25.21 -17.08
CA GLN A 49 -35.32 -24.67 -17.44
C GLN A 49 -34.17 -25.53 -16.89
N ILE A 50 -34.28 -26.01 -15.64
CA ILE A 50 -33.31 -26.94 -15.04
C ILE A 50 -33.25 -28.24 -15.84
N LYS A 51 -34.41 -28.79 -16.23
CA LYS A 51 -34.48 -30.00 -17.04
C LYS A 51 -33.78 -29.82 -18.39
N LEU A 52 -34.06 -28.72 -19.09
CA LEU A 52 -33.43 -28.40 -20.39
C LEU A 52 -31.90 -28.24 -20.28
N LEU A 53 -31.41 -27.56 -19.24
CA LEU A 53 -29.97 -27.47 -18.94
C LEU A 53 -29.37 -28.84 -18.61
N GLY A 54 -30.12 -29.70 -17.93
CA GLY A 54 -29.75 -31.08 -17.66
C GLY A 54 -29.60 -31.89 -18.96
N GLU A 55 -30.59 -31.85 -19.84
CA GLU A 55 -30.58 -32.53 -21.13
C GLU A 55 -29.43 -32.03 -22.03
N GLU A 56 -29.21 -30.71 -22.09
CA GLU A 56 -28.06 -30.10 -22.76
C GLU A 56 -26.75 -30.69 -22.23
N LYS A 57 -26.56 -30.71 -20.90
CA LYS A 57 -25.33 -31.20 -20.28
C LYS A 57 -25.07 -32.67 -20.58
N HIS A 58 -26.11 -33.51 -20.61
CA HIS A 58 -25.97 -34.94 -20.94
C HIS A 58 -25.62 -35.15 -22.42
N SER A 59 -26.12 -34.28 -23.31
CA SER A 59 -25.84 -34.36 -24.75
C SER A 59 -24.44 -33.89 -25.17
N ARG A 60 -23.62 -33.37 -24.24
CA ARG A 60 -22.30 -32.82 -24.56
C ARG A 60 -21.33 -33.86 -25.12
N THR A 61 -20.63 -33.51 -26.19
CA THR A 61 -19.55 -34.31 -26.80
C THR A 61 -18.36 -34.46 -25.83
N ALA A 62 -17.43 -35.38 -26.12
CA ALA A 62 -16.22 -35.54 -25.32
C ALA A 62 -15.40 -34.24 -25.21
N ALA A 63 -15.30 -33.49 -26.32
CA ALA A 63 -14.65 -32.17 -26.35
C ALA A 63 -15.40 -31.15 -25.49
N GLN A 64 -16.73 -31.05 -25.62
CA GLN A 64 -17.55 -30.12 -24.84
C GLN A 64 -17.50 -30.41 -23.33
N ARG A 65 -17.27 -31.66 -22.92
CA ARG A 65 -17.10 -32.01 -21.50
C ARG A 65 -15.79 -31.50 -20.90
N LYS A 66 -14.77 -31.23 -21.71
CA LYS A 66 -13.53 -30.58 -21.29
C LYS A 66 -13.67 -29.05 -21.21
N MET A 67 -14.73 -28.48 -21.76
CA MET A 67 -14.98 -27.04 -21.75
C MET A 67 -15.84 -26.62 -20.55
N SER A 68 -15.59 -25.42 -20.04
CA SER A 68 -16.50 -24.79 -19.07
C SER A 68 -17.90 -24.59 -19.68
N SER A 69 -18.97 -24.74 -18.87
CA SER A 69 -20.35 -24.59 -19.35
C SER A 69 -20.60 -23.25 -20.05
N HIS A 70 -19.99 -22.18 -19.56
CA HIS A 70 -20.06 -20.87 -20.17
C HIS A 70 -19.55 -20.85 -21.62
N LEU A 71 -18.39 -21.46 -21.89
CA LEU A 71 -17.86 -21.58 -23.26
C LEU A 71 -18.74 -22.48 -24.14
N VAL A 72 -19.22 -23.60 -23.60
CA VAL A 72 -20.14 -24.49 -24.35
C VAL A 72 -21.43 -23.75 -24.72
N HIS A 73 -22.00 -23.01 -23.78
CA HIS A 73 -23.21 -22.22 -24.02
C HIS A 73 -22.94 -21.12 -25.05
N ALA A 74 -21.81 -20.41 -24.98
CA ALA A 74 -21.46 -19.36 -25.92
C ALA A 74 -21.31 -19.90 -27.36
N VAL A 75 -20.62 -21.04 -27.53
CA VAL A 75 -20.50 -21.73 -28.84
C VAL A 75 -21.87 -22.18 -29.36
N LYS A 76 -22.67 -22.84 -28.52
CA LYS A 76 -24.01 -23.32 -28.90
C LYS A 76 -24.98 -22.18 -29.22
N GLN A 77 -24.94 -21.07 -28.48
CA GLN A 77 -25.73 -19.87 -28.76
C GLN A 77 -25.34 -19.26 -30.11
N ARG A 78 -24.03 -19.17 -30.40
CA ARG A 78 -23.54 -18.69 -31.70
C ARG A 78 -24.00 -19.56 -32.87
N ARG A 79 -24.03 -20.89 -32.67
CA ARG A 79 -24.56 -21.85 -33.65
C ARG A 79 -26.10 -21.91 -33.70
N GLY A 80 -26.78 -21.17 -32.83
CA GLY A 80 -28.23 -21.15 -32.74
C GLY A 80 -28.85 -22.46 -32.27
N ASP A 81 -28.24 -23.16 -31.31
CA ASP A 81 -28.72 -24.45 -30.78
C ASP A 81 -30.18 -24.34 -30.25
N PRO A 82 -31.12 -25.17 -30.74
CA PRO A 82 -32.52 -25.15 -30.31
C PRO A 82 -32.74 -25.35 -28.81
N ALA A 83 -31.86 -26.09 -28.12
CA ALA A 83 -31.96 -26.34 -26.69
C ALA A 83 -31.72 -25.06 -25.87
N LEU A 84 -30.84 -24.17 -26.36
CA LEU A 84 -30.54 -22.90 -25.69
C LEU A 84 -31.48 -21.75 -26.11
N ARG A 85 -32.16 -21.84 -27.27
CA ARG A 85 -33.18 -20.86 -27.68
C ARG A 85 -34.36 -20.77 -26.70
N GLN A 86 -34.69 -21.88 -26.05
CA GLN A 86 -35.74 -21.94 -25.02
C GLN A 86 -35.29 -21.34 -23.68
N LEU A 87 -34.01 -21.05 -23.54
CA LEU A 87 -33.37 -20.44 -22.36
C LEU A 87 -32.95 -19.00 -22.67
N SER A 88 -33.90 -18.17 -23.13
CA SER A 88 -33.63 -16.79 -23.58
C SER A 88 -33.02 -15.87 -22.51
N SER A 89 -33.12 -16.23 -21.23
CA SER A 89 -32.50 -15.52 -20.10
C SER A 89 -31.10 -16.03 -19.72
N LEU A 90 -30.59 -17.07 -20.38
CA LEU A 90 -29.29 -17.64 -20.09
C LEU A 90 -28.18 -16.81 -20.74
N ASP A 91 -27.48 -16.00 -19.95
CA ASP A 91 -26.24 -15.35 -20.39
C ASP A 91 -25.08 -16.35 -20.24
N SER A 92 -24.31 -16.57 -21.31
CA SER A 92 -23.08 -17.39 -21.24
C SER A 92 -21.97 -16.69 -20.46
N MET A 93 -22.08 -15.38 -20.19
CA MET A 93 -21.10 -14.52 -19.53
C MET A 93 -19.73 -14.45 -20.23
N VAL A 94 -19.57 -15.12 -21.37
CA VAL A 94 -18.38 -15.07 -22.20
C VAL A 94 -18.39 -13.76 -22.97
N ARG A 95 -17.36 -12.94 -22.77
CA ARG A 95 -17.16 -11.71 -23.54
C ARG A 95 -16.20 -12.01 -24.69
N VAL A 96 -16.76 -12.09 -25.90
CA VAL A 96 -16.00 -12.20 -27.15
C VAL A 96 -15.54 -10.80 -27.55
N ALA A 97 -14.26 -10.66 -27.89
CA ALA A 97 -13.70 -9.40 -28.38
C ALA A 97 -14.11 -9.12 -29.83
N ALA A 98 -13.83 -7.90 -30.31
CA ALA A 98 -14.17 -7.48 -31.67
C ALA A 98 -13.48 -8.29 -32.77
N ASP A 99 -12.35 -8.92 -32.45
CA ASP A 99 -11.59 -9.83 -33.31
C ASP A 99 -12.11 -11.28 -33.29
N ASP A 100 -13.29 -11.49 -32.69
CA ASP A 100 -13.95 -12.78 -32.51
C ASP A 100 -13.24 -13.79 -31.57
N THR A 101 -12.20 -13.33 -30.86
CA THR A 101 -11.46 -14.16 -29.92
C THR A 101 -11.95 -14.01 -28.48
N VAL A 102 -11.72 -15.07 -27.69
CA VAL A 102 -11.97 -15.13 -26.25
C VAL A 102 -10.67 -15.49 -25.52
N PRO A 103 -10.35 -14.83 -24.39
CA PRO A 103 -9.26 -15.26 -23.55
C PRO A 103 -9.67 -16.55 -22.80
N VAL A 104 -8.82 -17.55 -22.81
CA VAL A 104 -9.04 -18.85 -22.19
C VAL A 104 -7.86 -19.29 -21.33
N ASP A 105 -8.17 -20.06 -20.29
CA ASP A 105 -7.21 -20.84 -19.51
C ASP A 105 -7.36 -22.32 -19.91
N ILE A 106 -6.25 -22.92 -20.32
CA ILE A 106 -6.18 -24.29 -20.84
C ILE A 106 -5.33 -25.11 -19.89
N LYS A 107 -5.87 -26.21 -19.38
CA LYS A 107 -5.11 -27.25 -18.67
C LYS A 107 -4.79 -28.38 -19.64
N ALA A 108 -3.50 -28.60 -19.89
CA ALA A 108 -3.03 -29.53 -20.90
C ALA A 108 -1.58 -29.95 -20.64
N ALA A 109 -1.18 -31.12 -21.14
CA ALA A 109 0.23 -31.45 -21.26
C ALA A 109 0.86 -30.50 -22.30
N VAL A 110 1.61 -29.51 -21.83
CA VAL A 110 2.15 -28.44 -22.68
C VAL A 110 3.20 -29.04 -23.61
N SER A 111 3.03 -28.85 -24.91
CA SER A 111 3.94 -29.33 -25.94
C SER A 111 4.06 -28.30 -27.06
N TYR A 112 5.17 -28.35 -27.80
CA TYR A 112 5.36 -27.48 -28.97
C TYR A 112 4.22 -27.68 -29.99
N GLN A 113 3.78 -28.92 -30.22
CA GLN A 113 2.67 -29.21 -31.14
C GLN A 113 1.35 -28.58 -30.68
N LEU A 114 1.09 -28.54 -29.38
CA LEU A 114 -0.12 -27.90 -28.84
C LEU A 114 -0.07 -26.38 -28.99
N LEU A 115 1.09 -25.75 -28.78
CA LEU A 115 1.27 -24.31 -28.95
C LEU A 115 1.15 -23.90 -30.43
N GLU A 116 1.72 -24.69 -31.35
CA GLU A 116 1.54 -24.49 -32.79
C GLU A 116 0.09 -24.64 -33.22
N GLU A 117 -0.62 -25.65 -32.71
CA GLU A 117 -2.05 -25.83 -33.01
C GLU A 117 -2.88 -24.63 -32.55
N ILE A 118 -2.60 -24.06 -31.37
CA ILE A 118 -3.26 -22.84 -30.89
C ILE A 118 -3.08 -21.70 -31.90
N MET A 119 -1.87 -21.53 -32.44
CA MET A 119 -1.59 -20.49 -33.45
C MET A 119 -2.25 -20.82 -34.81
N ALA A 120 -2.22 -22.07 -35.24
CA ALA A 120 -2.83 -22.53 -36.48
C ALA A 120 -4.35 -22.36 -36.50
N LEU A 121 -4.99 -22.49 -35.33
CA LEU A 121 -6.41 -22.21 -35.12
C LEU A 121 -6.74 -20.70 -35.03
N GLY A 122 -5.77 -19.82 -35.34
CA GLY A 122 -5.94 -18.37 -35.29
C GLY A 122 -5.87 -17.79 -33.87
N GLY A 123 -5.34 -18.56 -32.92
CA GLY A 123 -5.13 -18.12 -31.55
C GLY A 123 -3.78 -17.45 -31.32
N THR A 124 -3.62 -16.87 -30.15
CA THR A 124 -2.36 -16.31 -29.68
C THR A 124 -2.09 -16.83 -28.28
N VAL A 125 -0.91 -17.41 -28.07
CA VAL A 125 -0.44 -17.82 -26.74
C VAL A 125 0.01 -16.57 -25.99
N ILE A 126 -0.58 -16.30 -24.82
CA ILE A 126 -0.18 -15.20 -23.93
C ILE A 126 0.95 -15.68 -23.02
N ASN A 127 0.79 -16.83 -22.38
CA ASN A 127 1.83 -17.51 -21.62
C ASN A 127 1.57 -19.02 -21.58
N SER A 128 2.63 -19.79 -21.36
CA SER A 128 2.59 -21.25 -21.26
C SER A 128 3.59 -21.71 -20.21
N HIS A 129 3.14 -22.57 -19.30
CA HIS A 129 3.92 -23.11 -18.20
C HIS A 129 3.78 -24.63 -18.18
N GLU A 130 4.85 -25.33 -18.55
CA GLU A 130 4.87 -26.79 -18.60
C GLU A 130 4.73 -27.37 -17.20
N GLU A 131 5.41 -26.78 -16.22
CA GLU A 131 5.41 -27.16 -14.81
C GLU A 131 4.02 -27.09 -14.14
N TYR A 132 3.14 -26.21 -14.64
CA TYR A 132 1.76 -26.05 -14.15
C TYR A 132 0.73 -26.66 -15.09
N GLU A 133 1.20 -27.31 -16.16
CA GLU A 133 0.42 -27.88 -17.25
C GLU A 133 -0.68 -26.92 -17.72
N SER A 134 -0.29 -25.66 -17.94
CA SER A 134 -1.21 -24.53 -18.06
C SER A 134 -0.81 -23.61 -19.21
N ILE A 135 -1.78 -23.19 -20.00
CA ILE A 135 -1.60 -22.21 -21.08
C ILE A 135 -2.71 -21.16 -20.95
N ARG A 136 -2.33 -19.88 -20.99
CA ARG A 136 -3.28 -18.79 -21.23
C ARG A 136 -3.17 -18.36 -22.69
N ALA A 137 -4.28 -18.34 -23.40
CA ALA A 137 -4.33 -17.99 -24.82
C ALA A 137 -5.56 -17.15 -25.15
N ARG A 138 -5.51 -16.46 -26.28
CA ARG A 138 -6.71 -15.95 -26.97
C ARG A 138 -7.02 -16.91 -28.11
N LEU A 139 -8.27 -17.34 -28.25
CA LEU A 139 -8.70 -18.24 -29.33
C LEU A 139 -10.01 -17.73 -29.93
N PRO A 140 -10.23 -17.87 -31.25
CA PRO A 140 -11.57 -17.76 -31.80
C PRO A 140 -12.56 -18.63 -31.02
N LEU A 141 -13.75 -18.12 -30.70
CA LEU A 141 -14.69 -18.85 -29.82
C LEU A 141 -14.98 -20.26 -30.33
N GLU A 142 -15.16 -20.43 -31.63
CA GLU A 142 -15.42 -21.74 -32.27
C GLU A 142 -14.21 -22.68 -32.20
N ALA A 143 -12.98 -22.15 -32.20
CA ALA A 143 -11.75 -22.93 -32.09
C ALA A 143 -11.56 -23.54 -30.70
N THR A 144 -12.25 -23.04 -29.67
CA THR A 144 -12.17 -23.60 -28.31
C THR A 144 -12.67 -25.04 -28.24
N GLU A 145 -13.69 -25.41 -29.02
CA GLU A 145 -14.18 -26.80 -29.07
C GLU A 145 -13.27 -27.71 -29.88
N ILE A 146 -12.66 -27.19 -30.96
CA ILE A 146 -11.68 -27.93 -31.78
C ILE A 146 -10.46 -28.28 -30.93
N LEU A 147 -9.91 -27.30 -30.21
CA LEU A 147 -8.76 -27.51 -29.35
C LEU A 147 -9.08 -28.46 -28.19
N ALA A 148 -10.29 -28.38 -27.62
CA ALA A 148 -10.74 -29.30 -26.57
C ALA A 148 -10.81 -30.78 -27.03
N ALA A 149 -10.92 -31.05 -28.33
CA ALA A 149 -10.97 -32.41 -28.84
C ALA A 149 -9.64 -33.16 -28.74
N ARG A 150 -8.51 -32.45 -28.58
CA ARG A 150 -7.19 -33.09 -28.46
C ARG A 150 -7.04 -33.90 -27.19
N ASP A 151 -6.24 -34.96 -27.25
CA ASP A 151 -6.01 -35.85 -26.11
C ASP A 151 -5.12 -35.22 -25.03
N ASP A 152 -4.18 -34.35 -25.43
CA ASP A 152 -3.29 -33.63 -24.53
C ASP A 152 -3.97 -32.47 -23.79
N VAL A 153 -5.19 -32.09 -24.18
CA VAL A 153 -6.02 -31.07 -23.50
C VAL A 153 -6.96 -31.74 -22.49
N ARG A 154 -6.87 -31.34 -21.22
CA ARG A 154 -7.74 -31.84 -20.13
C ARG A 154 -8.91 -30.91 -19.86
N SER A 155 -8.72 -29.60 -19.89
CA SER A 155 -9.83 -28.65 -19.78
C SER A 155 -9.56 -27.30 -20.41
N ILE A 156 -10.63 -26.62 -20.86
CA ILE A 156 -10.61 -25.24 -21.34
C ILE A 156 -11.69 -24.44 -20.61
N SER A 157 -11.32 -23.38 -19.92
CA SER A 157 -12.25 -22.42 -19.34
C SER A 157 -12.03 -21.02 -19.88
N GLN A 158 -13.01 -20.15 -19.67
CA GLN A 158 -12.79 -18.71 -19.80
C GLN A 158 -11.59 -18.31 -18.95
N ALA A 159 -10.78 -17.36 -19.42
CA ALA A 159 -9.68 -16.84 -18.62
C ALA A 159 -10.23 -16.15 -17.37
N TRP A 160 -9.75 -16.57 -16.19
CA TRP A 160 -10.07 -15.88 -14.95
C TRP A 160 -9.45 -14.49 -14.95
N ARG A 161 -10.28 -13.48 -14.71
CA ARG A 161 -9.84 -12.10 -14.55
C ARG A 161 -9.32 -11.90 -13.13
N PRO A 162 -8.14 -11.29 -12.94
CA PRO A 162 -7.79 -10.79 -11.63
C PRO A 162 -8.80 -9.72 -11.23
N PHE A 163 -9.17 -9.69 -9.96
CA PHE A 163 -9.87 -8.55 -9.37
C PHE A 163 -8.85 -7.76 -8.56
N LEU A 164 -8.88 -6.44 -8.68
CA LEU A 164 -8.11 -5.55 -7.82
C LEU A 164 -8.81 -5.51 -6.46
N ARG A 165 -8.06 -5.66 -5.37
CA ARG A 165 -8.54 -5.23 -4.06
C ARG A 165 -8.23 -3.74 -3.92
N LYS A 166 -8.94 -2.93 -4.68
CA LYS A 166 -8.99 -1.49 -4.46
C LYS A 166 -10.06 -1.26 -3.39
N ALA A 167 -9.68 -0.69 -2.25
CA ALA A 167 -10.63 -0.12 -1.33
C ALA A 167 -10.74 1.35 -1.69
N ASP A 168 -11.93 1.84 -2.03
CA ASP A 168 -12.22 3.27 -2.14
C ASP A 168 -12.39 3.89 -0.73
N THR A 169 -11.73 3.30 0.26
CA THR A 169 -11.81 3.65 1.67
C THR A 169 -10.49 3.19 2.29
N SER A 170 -9.61 4.15 2.57
CA SER A 170 -8.30 3.87 3.13
C SER A 170 -8.40 3.16 4.48
N GLU A 171 -7.34 2.43 4.84
CA GLU A 171 -7.20 1.86 6.19
C GLU A 171 -7.23 2.96 7.27
N GLY A 172 -6.92 4.21 6.91
CA GLY A 172 -7.06 5.37 7.78
C GLY A 172 -8.51 5.61 8.25
N ASP A 173 -9.50 5.30 7.42
CA ASP A 173 -10.91 5.46 7.80
C ASP A 173 -11.32 4.52 8.93
N ILE A 174 -10.88 3.25 8.82
CA ILE A 174 -11.14 2.22 9.82
C ILE A 174 -10.27 2.44 11.06
N ALA A 175 -8.98 2.75 10.89
CA ALA A 175 -8.05 2.95 11.99
C ALA A 175 -8.44 4.12 12.89
N HIS A 176 -8.98 5.21 12.32
CA HIS A 176 -9.50 6.34 13.08
C HIS A 176 -10.94 6.14 13.59
N GLY A 177 -11.61 5.05 13.20
CA GLY A 177 -13.02 4.83 13.48
C GLY A 177 -13.93 5.90 12.89
N ALA A 178 -13.52 6.51 11.77
CA ALA A 178 -14.26 7.58 11.13
C ALA A 178 -15.56 7.05 10.50
N ASP A 179 -15.60 5.77 10.09
CA ASP A 179 -16.81 5.04 9.74
C ASP A 179 -17.83 4.99 10.90
N ILE A 180 -17.35 4.78 12.14
CA ILE A 180 -18.19 4.78 13.35
C ILE A 180 -18.72 6.19 13.62
N VAL A 181 -17.89 7.22 13.46
CA VAL A 181 -18.31 8.62 13.65
C VAL A 181 -19.36 8.98 12.61
N ARG A 182 -19.12 8.71 11.32
CA ARG A 182 -20.08 9.01 10.25
C ARG A 182 -21.38 8.22 10.45
N SER A 183 -21.32 6.93 10.80
CA SER A 183 -22.54 6.14 11.04
C SER A 183 -23.35 6.58 12.26
N LYS A 184 -22.68 7.08 13.30
CA LYS A 184 -23.32 7.53 14.54
C LYS A 184 -23.90 8.95 14.45
N TYR A 185 -23.25 9.83 13.70
CA TYR A 185 -23.58 11.26 13.67
C TYR A 185 -24.14 11.75 12.32
N SER A 186 -24.04 10.97 11.23
CA SER A 186 -24.69 11.30 9.97
C SER A 186 -26.14 10.79 9.96
N PHE A 187 -27.11 11.70 9.96
CA PHE A 187 -28.51 11.37 9.76
C PHE A 187 -28.87 11.61 8.29
N THR A 188 -29.49 10.64 7.64
CA THR A 188 -29.95 10.77 6.24
C THR A 188 -30.77 12.06 6.08
N GLY A 189 -30.26 13.00 5.28
CA GLY A 189 -30.93 14.26 4.95
C GLY A 189 -30.59 15.47 5.84
N LYS A 190 -29.80 15.33 6.91
CA LYS A 190 -29.22 16.44 7.68
C LYS A 190 -27.87 16.03 8.29
N ASN A 191 -26.80 16.72 7.87
CA ASN A 191 -25.41 16.57 8.32
C ASN A 191 -24.76 15.25 7.88
N VAL A 192 -24.50 15.09 6.58
CA VAL A 192 -23.45 14.13 6.16
C VAL A 192 -22.12 14.78 6.53
N LEU A 193 -21.29 14.12 7.33
CA LEU A 193 -19.97 14.64 7.68
C LEU A 193 -19.03 14.37 6.51
N THR A 194 -18.85 15.37 5.64
CA THR A 194 -18.04 15.26 4.42
C THR A 194 -16.80 16.15 4.42
N GLY A 195 -16.66 17.04 5.40
CA GLY A 195 -15.59 18.05 5.41
C GLY A 195 -15.90 19.29 4.56
N GLU A 196 -17.14 19.45 4.06
CA GLU A 196 -17.55 20.64 3.31
C GLU A 196 -17.20 21.92 4.08
N GLY A 197 -16.48 22.83 3.42
CA GLY A 197 -16.05 24.10 3.99
C GLY A 197 -14.80 24.03 4.88
N ILE A 198 -14.19 22.85 5.03
CA ILE A 198 -12.89 22.67 5.70
C ILE A 198 -11.78 22.61 4.66
N ARG A 199 -10.67 23.27 4.96
CA ARG A 199 -9.44 23.22 4.16
C ARG A 199 -8.34 22.48 4.91
N VAL A 200 -7.76 21.46 4.27
CA VAL A 200 -6.71 20.63 4.87
C VAL A 200 -5.42 20.77 4.06
N GLY A 201 -4.36 21.22 4.72
CA GLY A 201 -3.01 21.31 4.18
C GLY A 201 -2.17 20.10 4.56
N VAL A 202 -1.52 19.48 3.58
CA VAL A 202 -0.59 18.37 3.76
C VAL A 202 0.84 18.85 3.52
N LEU A 203 1.72 18.52 4.46
CA LEU A 203 3.17 18.72 4.40
C LEU A 203 3.86 17.35 4.38
N SER A 204 4.47 16.99 3.26
CA SER A 204 5.16 15.70 3.10
C SER A 204 6.31 15.82 2.09
N ASP A 205 6.81 14.70 1.58
CA ASP A 205 7.88 14.65 0.58
C ASP A 205 7.47 15.34 -0.74
N SER A 206 6.52 14.77 -1.48
CA SER A 206 6.13 15.12 -2.84
C SER A 206 4.69 14.71 -3.14
N VAL A 207 4.20 15.16 -4.31
CA VAL A 207 2.92 14.72 -4.86
C VAL A 207 3.09 14.17 -6.28
N ASP A 208 4.19 13.46 -6.54
CA ASP A 208 4.55 12.96 -7.87
C ASP A 208 3.54 11.95 -8.47
N HIS A 209 2.66 11.39 -7.64
CA HIS A 209 1.60 10.48 -8.07
C HIS A 209 0.23 11.16 -8.23
N LEU A 210 0.11 12.46 -7.92
CA LEU A 210 -1.15 13.22 -7.93
C LEU A 210 -1.89 13.14 -9.27
N ALA A 211 -1.19 13.40 -10.37
CA ALA A 211 -1.81 13.37 -11.70
C ALA A 211 -2.32 11.98 -12.07
N TYR A 212 -1.64 10.92 -11.61
CA TYR A 212 -2.06 9.54 -11.85
C TYR A 212 -3.33 9.21 -11.06
N VAL A 213 -3.36 9.46 -9.75
CA VAL A 213 -4.54 9.17 -8.91
C VAL A 213 -5.76 10.01 -9.31
N GLN A 214 -5.55 11.27 -9.71
CA GLN A 214 -6.61 12.11 -10.28
C GLN A 214 -7.18 11.54 -11.59
N SER A 215 -6.34 10.94 -12.44
CA SER A 215 -6.79 10.31 -13.69
C SER A 215 -7.66 9.07 -13.46
N LEU A 216 -7.51 8.43 -12.29
CA LEU A 216 -8.33 7.31 -11.85
C LEU A 216 -9.63 7.75 -11.18
N GLY A 217 -9.75 9.04 -10.83
CA GLY A 217 -10.86 9.60 -10.08
C GLY A 217 -10.74 9.43 -8.57
N ASP A 218 -9.55 9.10 -8.07
CA ASP A 218 -9.31 8.74 -6.66
C ASP A 218 -9.02 9.96 -5.80
N LEU A 219 -8.62 11.07 -6.43
CA LEU A 219 -8.41 12.33 -5.77
C LEU A 219 -9.04 13.46 -6.58
N PRO A 220 -9.67 14.46 -5.94
CA PRO A 220 -10.15 15.66 -6.61
C PRO A 220 -8.98 16.61 -6.94
N GLY A 221 -9.30 17.82 -7.38
CA GLY A 221 -8.31 18.88 -7.53
C GLY A 221 -7.65 19.22 -6.20
N VAL A 222 -6.32 19.30 -6.20
CA VAL A 222 -5.49 19.70 -5.05
C VAL A 222 -4.78 21.00 -5.38
N THR A 223 -4.76 21.94 -4.44
CA THR A 223 -3.97 23.17 -4.58
C THR A 223 -2.55 22.93 -4.10
N VAL A 224 -1.60 22.84 -5.03
CA VAL A 224 -0.17 22.66 -4.73
C VAL A 224 0.50 24.02 -4.61
N LEU A 225 0.92 24.40 -3.40
CA LEU A 225 1.62 25.65 -3.12
C LEU A 225 3.13 25.55 -3.37
N ALA A 226 3.71 24.39 -3.04
CA ALA A 226 5.13 24.12 -3.24
C ALA A 226 5.34 22.62 -3.49
N HIS A 227 6.29 22.29 -4.36
CA HIS A 227 6.73 20.93 -4.65
C HIS A 227 8.26 20.85 -4.48
N PRO A 228 8.84 19.72 -4.03
CA PRO A 228 10.29 19.59 -3.99
C PRO A 228 10.89 19.75 -5.40
N ASP A 229 12.13 20.23 -5.45
CA ASP A 229 12.92 20.18 -6.69
C ASP A 229 13.26 18.71 -6.97
N PRO A 230 12.96 18.17 -8.17
CA PRO A 230 13.32 16.79 -8.52
C PRO A 230 14.80 16.45 -8.35
N LEU A 231 15.68 17.47 -8.36
CA LEU A 231 17.12 17.32 -8.14
C LEU A 231 17.52 17.25 -6.66
N ASN A 232 16.64 17.64 -5.73
CA ASN A 232 16.89 17.68 -4.28
C ASN A 232 15.97 16.70 -3.51
N CYS A 233 15.43 15.69 -4.19
CA CYS A 233 14.48 14.75 -3.64
C CYS A 233 15.12 13.39 -3.34
N ASP A 234 16.15 13.36 -2.48
CA ASP A 234 16.87 12.15 -2.02
C ASP A 234 16.68 11.99 -0.50
N PRO A 235 16.29 10.82 0.04
CA PRO A 235 15.93 9.58 -0.65
C PRO A 235 14.47 9.55 -1.13
N GLY A 236 14.18 10.27 -2.21
CA GLY A 236 13.01 10.08 -3.06
C GLY A 236 11.90 11.12 -2.90
N CYS A 237 11.26 11.40 -4.04
CA CYS A 237 9.90 11.94 -4.15
C CYS A 237 8.94 10.74 -4.24
N SER A 238 8.84 9.96 -3.17
CA SER A 238 7.99 8.76 -3.12
C SER A 238 6.51 9.05 -3.38
N GLY A 239 6.08 10.29 -3.15
CA GLY A 239 4.68 10.67 -3.32
C GLY A 239 3.83 10.30 -2.11
N GLU A 240 4.44 10.23 -0.92
CA GLU A 240 3.74 10.01 0.36
C GLU A 240 2.70 11.12 0.58
N GLY A 241 3.01 12.35 0.18
CA GLY A 241 2.04 13.44 0.15
C GLY A 241 0.79 13.13 -0.68
N THR A 242 0.91 12.38 -1.79
CA THR A 242 -0.26 11.92 -2.56
C THR A 242 -1.08 10.93 -1.75
N ALA A 243 -0.44 9.96 -1.09
CA ALA A 243 -1.11 8.96 -0.28
C ALA A 243 -1.83 9.58 0.93
N MET A 244 -1.19 10.54 1.60
CA MET A 244 -1.83 11.31 2.69
C MET A 244 -3.08 12.05 2.21
N LEU A 245 -3.03 12.66 1.03
CA LEU A 245 -4.18 13.34 0.45
C LEU A 245 -5.33 12.37 0.14
N GLU A 246 -5.04 11.16 -0.37
CA GLU A 246 -6.05 10.11 -0.59
C GLU A 246 -6.74 9.71 0.72
N ILE A 247 -5.96 9.51 1.79
CA ILE A 247 -6.51 9.19 3.12
C ILE A 247 -7.46 10.30 3.60
N ILE A 248 -7.05 11.56 3.48
CA ILE A 248 -7.90 12.69 3.88
C ILE A 248 -9.15 12.76 3.00
N HIS A 249 -9.04 12.53 1.70
CA HIS A 249 -10.18 12.53 0.79
C HIS A 249 -11.19 11.44 1.13
N ASP A 250 -10.74 10.24 1.47
CA ASP A 250 -11.62 9.14 1.89
C ASP A 250 -12.36 9.47 3.20
N LEU A 251 -11.69 10.16 4.12
CA LEU A 251 -12.25 10.59 5.41
C LEU A 251 -13.24 11.75 5.25
N ALA A 252 -12.88 12.73 4.41
CA ALA A 252 -13.51 14.03 4.24
C ALA A 252 -13.59 14.41 2.74
N PRO A 253 -14.51 13.78 1.98
CA PRO A 253 -14.54 13.87 0.52
C PRO A 253 -14.84 15.27 -0.05
N ASP A 254 -15.48 16.14 0.71
CA ASP A 254 -15.82 17.50 0.31
C ASP A 254 -14.85 18.56 0.90
N ALA A 255 -13.79 18.13 1.58
CA ALA A 255 -12.74 19.05 2.04
C ALA A 255 -11.92 19.59 0.86
N GLU A 256 -11.51 20.85 0.94
CA GLU A 256 -10.55 21.41 -0.01
C GLU A 256 -9.13 21.00 0.39
N LEU A 257 -8.40 20.37 -0.54
CA LEU A 257 -7.08 19.81 -0.28
C LEU A 257 -5.96 20.71 -0.78
N TYR A 258 -4.97 20.92 0.07
CA TYR A 258 -3.78 21.72 -0.21
C TYR A 258 -2.52 20.90 0.06
N PHE A 259 -1.46 21.15 -0.70
CA PHE A 259 -0.16 20.52 -0.49
C PHE A 259 0.96 21.56 -0.52
N ALA A 260 1.94 21.38 0.36
CA ALA A 260 3.25 22.00 0.25
C ALA A 260 4.32 21.00 0.69
N THR A 261 5.52 21.06 0.15
CA THR A 261 6.59 20.12 0.54
C THR A 261 7.23 20.49 1.89
N ALA A 262 7.60 19.48 2.66
CA ALA A 262 8.46 19.58 3.85
C ALA A 262 9.91 19.16 3.57
N TRP A 263 10.25 18.75 2.34
CA TRP A 263 11.51 18.07 2.00
C TRP A 263 12.70 19.01 1.69
N ASN A 264 12.44 20.30 1.44
CA ASN A 264 13.45 21.28 1.01
C ASN A 264 14.24 21.92 2.16
N GLY A 265 14.34 21.27 3.32
CA GLY A 265 15.00 21.77 4.53
C GLY A 265 14.04 22.45 5.53
N GLN A 266 14.49 22.56 6.79
CA GLN A 266 13.69 23.05 7.92
C GLN A 266 13.13 24.48 7.70
N ASP A 267 13.93 25.40 7.14
CA ASP A 267 13.47 26.76 6.84
C ASP A 267 12.35 26.78 5.78
N SER A 268 12.47 25.96 4.74
CA SER A 268 11.44 25.82 3.71
C SER A 268 10.18 25.16 4.28
N PHE A 269 10.33 24.17 5.16
CA PHE A 269 9.22 23.52 5.83
C PHE A 269 8.45 24.54 6.70
N ALA A 270 9.14 25.29 7.54
CA ALA A 270 8.56 26.37 8.35
C ALA A 270 7.84 27.42 7.49
N ALA A 271 8.45 27.86 6.39
CA ALA A 271 7.81 28.79 5.46
C ALA A 271 6.53 28.22 4.83
N ASN A 272 6.51 26.92 4.52
CA ASN A 272 5.37 26.24 3.92
C ASN A 272 4.23 26.00 4.92
N ILE A 273 4.52 25.81 6.21
CA ILE A 273 3.51 25.83 7.29
C ILE A 273 2.75 27.16 7.27
N ILE A 274 3.48 28.27 7.24
CA ILE A 274 2.89 29.62 7.18
C ILE A 274 2.12 29.83 5.87
N ALA A 275 2.63 29.33 4.73
CA ALA A 275 1.98 29.46 3.43
C ALA A 275 0.62 28.75 3.38
N LEU A 276 0.53 27.54 3.95
CA LEU A 276 -0.74 26.80 4.03
C LEU A 276 -1.76 27.51 4.92
N ALA A 277 -1.35 28.04 6.07
CA ALA A 277 -2.23 28.85 6.91
C ALA A 277 -2.71 30.12 6.18
N ASN A 278 -1.82 30.81 5.46
CA ASN A 278 -2.18 31.99 4.65
C ASN A 278 -3.10 31.66 3.46
N ALA A 279 -3.04 30.43 2.93
CA ALA A 279 -4.01 29.93 1.96
C ALA A 279 -5.40 29.62 2.59
N GLY A 280 -5.50 29.72 3.92
CA GLY A 280 -6.71 29.52 4.70
C GLY A 280 -6.94 28.08 5.11
N CYS A 281 -5.90 27.24 5.20
CA CYS A 281 -6.05 25.89 5.75
C CYS A 281 -6.48 25.95 7.21
N ASP A 282 -7.57 25.26 7.56
CA ASP A 282 -8.07 25.14 8.94
C ASP A 282 -7.27 24.08 9.72
N ILE A 283 -6.82 23.05 8.99
CA ILE A 283 -6.06 21.92 9.50
C ILE A 283 -4.79 21.77 8.66
N ILE A 284 -3.66 21.57 9.32
CA ILE A 284 -2.39 21.22 8.69
C ILE A 284 -1.89 19.92 9.30
N VAL A 285 -1.43 19.01 8.46
CA VAL A 285 -0.85 17.73 8.87
C VAL A 285 0.51 17.51 8.21
N ASP A 286 1.42 16.88 8.93
CA ASP A 286 2.73 16.47 8.41
C ASP A 286 3.14 15.06 8.84
N ASP A 287 4.01 14.45 8.04
CA ASP A 287 4.65 13.16 8.32
C ASP A 287 6.19 13.22 8.28
N VAL A 288 6.76 14.42 8.34
CA VAL A 288 8.20 14.66 8.14
C VAL A 288 8.81 15.22 9.41
N GLY A 289 9.88 14.57 9.87
CA GLY A 289 10.76 15.09 10.92
C GLY A 289 12.20 15.18 10.45
N TYR A 290 12.91 16.21 10.91
CA TYR A 290 14.36 16.38 10.74
C TYR A 290 15.11 15.88 11.96
N LEU A 291 16.23 15.18 11.73
CA LEU A 291 17.04 14.64 12.83
C LEU A 291 17.76 15.72 13.65
N ASP A 292 17.81 16.97 13.17
CA ASP A 292 18.36 18.14 13.86
C ASP A 292 17.27 18.99 14.57
N GLU A 293 16.09 18.43 14.81
CA GLU A 293 15.07 19.08 15.63
C GLU A 293 15.40 18.88 17.11
N SER A 294 15.67 20.00 17.82
CA SER A 294 16.09 19.94 19.22
C SER A 294 14.92 19.60 20.15
N PRO A 295 15.06 18.62 21.06
CA PRO A 295 14.02 18.32 22.04
C PRO A 295 13.92 19.37 23.16
N PHE A 296 14.89 20.29 23.27
CA PHE A 296 15.00 21.22 24.40
C PHE A 296 14.41 22.60 24.12
N GLN A 297 14.24 22.98 22.86
CA GLN A 297 13.89 24.34 22.45
C GLN A 297 13.12 24.34 21.13
N ASP A 298 12.15 25.26 21.02
CA ASP A 298 11.40 25.49 19.79
C ASP A 298 12.32 26.03 18.68
N ASP A 299 12.56 25.19 17.67
CA ASP A 299 13.28 25.55 16.46
C ASP A 299 12.39 26.34 15.47
N VAL A 300 12.87 26.56 14.24
CA VAL A 300 12.14 27.35 13.23
C VAL A 300 10.80 26.69 12.83
N ILE A 301 10.74 25.36 12.79
CA ILE A 301 9.53 24.61 12.47
C ILE A 301 8.54 24.75 13.63
N SER A 302 8.97 24.49 14.85
CA SER A 302 8.16 24.62 16.07
C SER A 302 7.60 26.04 16.23
N GLN A 303 8.41 27.06 15.94
CA GLN A 303 7.96 28.46 15.95
C GLN A 303 6.90 28.74 14.88
N ALA A 304 7.01 28.16 13.68
CA ALA A 304 5.98 28.28 12.65
C ALA A 304 4.68 27.58 13.06
N VAL A 305 4.76 26.40 13.68
CA VAL A 305 3.60 25.70 14.26
C VAL A 305 2.92 26.56 15.34
N ASN A 306 3.68 27.12 16.27
CA ASN A 306 3.16 28.04 17.29
C ASN A 306 2.47 29.26 16.65
N ALA A 307 3.05 29.81 15.57
CA ALA A 307 2.48 30.95 14.88
C ALA A 307 1.14 30.64 14.22
N VAL A 308 0.97 29.50 13.54
CA VAL A 308 -0.30 29.15 12.88
C VAL A 308 -1.36 28.68 13.88
N THR A 309 -0.96 27.95 14.93
CA THR A 309 -1.89 27.52 15.98
C THR A 309 -2.43 28.70 16.79
N SER A 310 -1.62 29.75 17.00
CA SER A 310 -2.09 31.00 17.61
C SER A 310 -3.17 31.73 16.78
N GLN A 311 -3.30 31.41 15.49
CA GLN A 311 -4.32 31.93 14.58
C GLN A 311 -5.57 31.04 14.51
N GLY A 312 -5.58 29.90 15.22
CA GLY A 312 -6.69 28.95 15.26
C GLY A 312 -6.56 27.77 14.30
N VAL A 313 -5.43 27.63 13.59
CA VAL A 313 -5.15 26.45 12.75
C VAL A 313 -4.86 25.24 13.64
N LEU A 314 -5.47 24.10 13.33
CA LEU A 314 -5.12 22.83 13.98
C LEU A 314 -3.90 22.22 13.28
N TYR A 315 -2.89 21.82 14.04
CA TYR A 315 -1.66 21.24 13.51
C TYR A 315 -1.44 19.84 14.10
N PHE A 316 -1.18 18.85 13.25
CA PHE A 316 -0.91 17.47 13.67
C PHE A 316 0.33 16.94 12.96
N SER A 317 1.31 16.48 13.74
CA SER A 317 2.54 15.87 13.23
C SER A 317 2.60 14.39 13.57
N ALA A 318 3.26 13.60 12.72
CA ALA A 318 3.54 12.20 13.00
C ALA A 318 4.49 12.06 14.19
N ALA A 319 4.25 11.06 15.05
CA ALA A 319 5.09 10.80 16.22
C ALA A 319 6.46 10.16 15.89
N GLY A 320 6.68 9.76 14.63
CA GLY A 320 7.85 9.01 14.17
C GLY A 320 7.70 7.48 14.30
N ASN A 321 8.52 6.75 13.54
CA ASN A 321 8.51 5.29 13.43
C ASN A 321 9.82 4.63 13.94
N ALA A 322 10.63 5.36 14.72
CA ALA A 322 11.96 4.95 15.18
C ALA A 322 11.98 4.24 16.55
N GLY A 323 10.91 3.50 16.88
CA GLY A 323 10.77 2.80 18.15
C GLY A 323 10.09 3.62 19.26
N ASN A 324 9.78 2.98 20.39
CA ASN A 324 9.11 3.62 21.51
C ASN A 324 9.48 3.00 22.87
N LEU A 325 9.25 3.77 23.95
CA LEU A 325 9.59 3.37 25.32
C LEU A 325 8.76 2.18 25.82
N ASN A 326 7.47 2.14 25.52
CA ASN A 326 6.55 1.13 26.06
C ASN A 326 6.87 -0.28 25.57
N ASP A 327 7.35 -0.39 24.33
CA ASP A 327 7.76 -1.66 23.72
C ASP A 327 9.24 -1.99 23.99
N GLY A 328 9.96 -1.14 24.73
CA GLY A 328 11.39 -1.31 25.02
C GLY A 328 12.29 -1.20 23.78
N THR A 329 11.85 -0.45 22.77
CA THR A 329 12.56 -0.26 21.49
C THR A 329 13.08 1.16 21.29
N SER A 330 12.99 2.02 22.32
CA SER A 330 13.47 3.40 22.23
C SER A 330 14.97 3.45 21.93
N GLY A 331 15.33 4.25 20.93
CA GLY A 331 16.72 4.55 20.56
C GLY A 331 17.33 5.74 21.29
N VAL A 332 16.66 6.27 22.33
CA VAL A 332 17.07 7.50 23.03
C VAL A 332 17.61 7.17 24.42
N TRP A 333 18.75 7.78 24.75
CA TRP A 333 19.20 7.95 26.13
C TRP A 333 19.05 9.43 26.51
N GLU A 334 18.49 9.70 27.69
CA GLU A 334 18.33 11.05 28.24
C GLU A 334 18.84 11.10 29.68
N GLY A 335 19.50 12.21 30.04
CA GLY A 335 19.99 12.40 31.40
C GLY A 335 20.90 13.62 31.55
N ASP A 336 21.14 14.00 32.80
CA ASP A 336 22.09 15.05 33.14
C ASP A 336 23.52 14.60 32.83
N TYR A 337 24.35 15.51 32.32
CA TYR A 337 25.77 15.24 32.13
C TYR A 337 26.46 14.98 33.49
N ARG A 338 27.12 13.81 33.61
CA ARG A 338 27.92 13.40 34.76
C ARG A 338 29.34 13.12 34.27
N GLY A 339 30.27 14.02 34.55
CA GLY A 339 31.67 13.86 34.17
C GLY A 339 32.37 12.79 35.01
N MET A 340 33.14 11.95 34.33
CA MET A 340 34.12 11.04 34.94
C MET A 340 35.43 11.08 34.15
N PHE A 341 36.54 10.65 34.75
CA PHE A 341 37.83 10.60 34.06
C PHE A 341 38.22 9.16 33.73
N ILE A 342 38.67 8.94 32.49
CA ILE A 342 39.28 7.68 32.04
C ILE A 342 40.72 7.92 31.63
N GLU A 343 41.58 6.90 31.76
CA GLU A 343 42.98 6.98 31.33
C GLU A 343 43.07 6.84 29.80
N VAL A 344 43.72 7.80 29.14
CA VAL A 344 43.94 7.81 27.69
C VAL A 344 45.38 8.27 27.42
N ASP A 345 46.18 7.41 26.78
CA ASP A 345 47.57 7.67 26.37
C ASP A 345 48.45 8.35 27.47
N GLY A 346 48.46 7.78 28.68
CA GLY A 346 49.25 8.30 29.80
C GLY A 346 48.74 9.62 30.40
N GLY A 347 47.55 10.07 29.99
CA GLY A 347 46.79 11.17 30.58
C GLY A 347 45.37 10.74 30.99
N PHE A 348 44.50 11.72 31.24
CA PHE A 348 43.09 11.50 31.54
C PHE A 348 42.21 12.30 30.58
N ALA A 349 41.14 11.69 30.08
CA ALA A 349 40.07 12.34 29.34
C ALA A 349 38.81 12.39 30.20
N GLU A 350 38.10 13.53 30.17
CA GLU A 350 36.77 13.64 30.77
C GLU A 350 35.74 13.04 29.80
N VAL A 351 34.91 12.12 30.30
CA VAL A 351 33.86 11.43 29.55
C VAL A 351 32.57 11.42 30.35
N HIS A 352 31.46 11.17 29.67
CA HIS A 352 30.15 11.08 30.31
C HIS A 352 29.92 9.70 30.96
N ASP A 353 29.49 9.67 32.21
CA ASP A 353 28.97 8.47 32.89
C ASP A 353 27.48 8.26 32.56
N PHE A 354 27.20 7.33 31.64
CA PHE A 354 25.84 6.93 31.24
C PHE A 354 25.10 6.16 32.36
N GLY A 355 25.79 5.82 33.45
CA GLY A 355 25.25 5.25 34.67
C GLY A 355 26.11 4.13 35.22
N GLY A 356 26.38 4.16 36.52
CA GLY A 356 27.10 3.07 37.19
C GLY A 356 28.61 3.06 36.91
N LEU A 357 29.19 4.22 36.58
CA LEU A 357 30.58 4.37 36.12
C LEU A 357 30.84 3.73 34.75
N ASP A 358 29.79 3.66 33.91
CA ASP A 358 29.89 3.19 32.53
C ASP A 358 29.98 4.39 31.59
N PHE A 359 31.12 4.53 30.93
CA PHE A 359 31.37 5.64 30.00
C PHE A 359 30.82 5.36 28.59
N ALA A 360 30.22 4.20 28.36
CA ALA A 360 29.68 3.80 27.07
C ALA A 360 28.16 3.59 27.14
N ASN A 361 27.46 4.00 26.09
CA ASN A 361 26.08 3.62 25.86
C ASN A 361 26.00 2.61 24.72
N ARG A 362 25.58 1.38 25.02
CA ARG A 362 25.60 0.29 24.05
C ARG A 362 24.43 0.38 23.08
N ILE A 363 24.73 0.61 21.81
CA ILE A 363 23.76 0.51 20.71
C ILE A 363 23.54 -0.98 20.37
N THR A 364 22.30 -1.44 20.44
CA THR A 364 21.93 -2.86 20.19
C THR A 364 21.42 -3.13 18.79
N LEU A 365 21.05 -2.07 18.06
CA LEU A 365 20.59 -2.11 16.68
C LEU A 365 21.26 -0.96 15.94
N ASP A 366 21.90 -1.24 14.81
CA ASP A 366 22.59 -0.23 14.03
C ASP A 366 21.58 0.79 13.47
N ALA A 367 21.83 2.07 13.73
CA ALA A 367 21.09 3.18 13.20
C ALA A 367 21.93 3.88 12.13
N GLY A 368 21.33 4.21 10.98
CA GLY A 368 22.03 4.92 9.90
C GLY A 368 22.41 6.37 10.24
N CYS A 369 21.98 6.89 11.40
CA CYS A 369 22.30 8.22 11.90
C CYS A 369 22.27 8.25 13.44
N TYR A 370 23.11 9.08 14.04
CA TYR A 370 23.20 9.31 15.48
C TYR A 370 23.26 10.81 15.72
N THR A 371 22.45 11.30 16.66
CA THR A 371 22.37 12.72 16.99
C THR A 371 22.62 12.94 18.48
N LEU A 372 23.18 14.10 18.81
CA LEU A 372 23.51 14.50 20.17
C LEU A 372 22.93 15.90 20.40
N PHE A 373 22.17 16.04 21.48
CA PHE A 373 21.56 17.30 21.89
C PHE A 373 21.92 17.63 23.34
N TRP A 374 21.96 18.92 23.64
CA TRP A 374 22.16 19.47 24.97
C TRP A 374 21.22 20.66 25.20
N SER A 375 20.99 21.03 26.46
CA SER A 375 20.03 22.07 26.83
C SER A 375 20.54 23.51 26.70
N ASP A 376 21.77 23.74 26.23
CA ASP A 376 22.27 25.08 25.93
C ASP A 376 21.43 25.77 24.84
N PRO A 377 21.34 27.11 24.83
CA PRO A 377 20.61 27.83 23.80
C PRO A 377 21.08 27.46 22.38
N LEU A 378 20.11 27.25 21.46
CA LEU A 378 20.40 26.87 20.08
C LEU A 378 21.38 27.85 19.42
N GLY A 379 22.43 27.31 18.80
CA GLY A 379 23.49 28.10 18.14
C GLY A 379 24.45 28.83 19.08
N ALA A 380 24.30 28.70 20.41
CA ALA A 380 25.10 29.44 21.40
C ALA A 380 25.76 28.56 22.48
N SER A 381 25.95 27.26 22.19
CA SER A 381 26.72 26.39 23.08
C SER A 381 28.18 26.85 23.15
N ASN A 382 28.71 26.94 24.38
CA ASN A 382 30.13 27.14 24.64
C ASN A 382 30.83 25.82 25.00
N ASN A 383 30.12 24.69 24.90
CA ASN A 383 30.64 23.36 25.15
C ASN A 383 31.10 22.74 23.83
N ASP A 384 32.18 21.95 23.88
CA ASP A 384 32.74 21.22 22.75
C ASP A 384 32.67 19.73 23.07
N TYR A 385 31.57 19.09 22.66
CA TYR A 385 31.32 17.67 22.90
C TYR A 385 31.73 16.84 21.69
N ASP A 386 32.55 15.83 21.93
CA ASP A 386 32.87 14.79 20.95
C ASP A 386 32.02 13.54 21.18
N LEU A 387 31.44 13.00 20.11
CA LEU A 387 30.76 11.70 20.11
C LEU A 387 31.61 10.70 19.32
N TYR A 388 32.02 9.62 19.98
CA TYR A 388 32.74 8.51 19.35
C TYR A 388 31.82 7.29 19.27
N LEU A 389 31.61 6.78 18.06
CA LEU A 389 31.03 5.47 17.85
C LEU A 389 32.17 4.45 17.94
N LEU A 390 31.98 3.36 18.69
CA LEU A 390 33.00 2.32 18.85
C LEU A 390 32.48 0.98 18.33
N ASP A 391 33.39 0.10 17.91
CA ASP A 391 33.06 -1.31 17.69
C ASP A 391 32.53 -1.97 18.99
N PRO A 392 31.82 -3.11 18.90
CA PRO A 392 31.26 -3.77 20.09
C PRO A 392 32.28 -4.20 21.15
N THR A 393 33.57 -4.21 20.81
CA THR A 393 34.68 -4.56 21.70
C THR A 393 35.37 -3.32 22.30
N GLY A 394 34.99 -2.11 21.90
CA GLY A 394 35.60 -0.85 22.32
C GLY A 394 37.04 -0.68 21.83
N THR A 395 37.44 -1.38 20.77
CA THR A 395 38.84 -1.40 20.30
C THR A 395 39.11 -0.45 19.14
N THR A 396 38.06 -0.06 18.41
CA THR A 396 38.14 0.76 17.20
C THR A 396 36.99 1.77 17.19
N ILE A 397 37.23 2.95 16.60
CA ILE A 397 36.22 3.97 16.26
C ILE A 397 35.70 3.72 14.86
#